data_AF-A0A5M5BWY2-F1
#
_entry.id   AF-A0A5M5BWY2-F1
#
_cell.length_a   1.000
_cell.length_b   1.000
_cell.length_c   1.000
_cell.angle_alpha   90.00
_cell.angle_beta   90.00
_cell.angle_gamma   90.00
#
_symmetry.space_group_name_H-M   'P 1'
#
loop_
_entity.id
_entity.type
_entity.pdbx_description
1 polymer ?
#
loop_
_entity_poly.entity_id
_entity_poly.type
_entity_poly.pdbx_seq_one_letter_code
_entity_poly.pdbx_strand_id
1 'polypeptide(L)'
;MKINLTKYTLIGLTLLTLGCSRSSEDYADEDYEKLFPFPGIEKPKVSYEDQIVQLGDPDAPVSDYVYPGVDITENVREYKVTLTCSFNEVDILGQLVGEDDISSRYTIHYIAPDKQLRIVSSNNGDETAHLFLTNGKEQTITFAAKSGYPMYLCVNGVGPRGSSVKATISAISEDGFTIVKPLSVNEHQNEEGLDKIKAPFCGYIILP
;
A
#
# COMPACT_ATOMS: atom_id res chain seq x y z
N MET A 1 -52.33 15.61 84.85
CA MET A 1 -51.58 14.36 84.58
C MET A 1 -50.16 14.76 84.15
N LYS A 2 -49.16 14.53 85.00
CA LYS A 2 -47.76 14.97 84.77
C LYS A 2 -47.11 14.07 83.71
N ILE A 3 -46.75 14.63 82.56
CA ILE A 3 -46.05 13.92 81.49
C ILE A 3 -44.54 13.99 81.77
N ASN A 4 -43.89 12.82 81.79
CA ASN A 4 -42.49 12.61 82.17
C ASN A 4 -41.52 13.23 81.15
N LEU A 5 -41.15 14.49 81.37
CA LEU A 5 -40.16 15.22 80.56
C LEU A 5 -38.77 14.54 80.56
N THR A 6 -38.44 13.81 81.63
CA THR A 6 -37.15 13.14 81.84
C THR A 6 -36.87 11.95 80.91
N LYS A 7 -37.90 11.31 80.33
CA LYS A 7 -37.71 10.17 79.42
C LYS A 7 -37.30 10.60 78.01
N TYR A 8 -37.69 11.80 77.58
CA TYR A 8 -37.37 12.32 76.25
C TYR A 8 -35.98 12.96 76.19
N THR A 9 -35.48 13.48 77.31
CA THR A 9 -34.12 14.04 77.39
C THR A 9 -33.03 12.97 77.26
N LEU A 10 -33.28 11.76 77.78
CA LEU A 10 -32.32 10.65 77.73
C LEU A 10 -32.21 10.03 76.33
N ILE A 11 -33.33 10.00 75.59
CA ILE A 11 -33.39 9.54 74.18
C ILE A 11 -32.73 10.57 73.25
N GLY A 12 -32.93 11.87 73.51
CA GLY A 12 -32.25 12.92 72.75
C GLY A 12 -30.74 12.90 72.91
N LEU A 13 -30.23 12.60 74.12
CA LEU A 13 -28.79 12.57 74.40
C LEU A 13 -28.08 11.35 73.80
N THR A 14 -28.79 10.23 73.62
CA THR A 14 -28.24 9.01 72.99
C THR A 14 -28.21 9.08 71.46
N LEU A 15 -29.07 9.89 70.82
CA LEU A 15 -29.02 10.12 69.38
C LEU A 15 -27.88 11.06 68.94
N LEU A 16 -27.38 11.92 69.84
CA LEU A 16 -26.32 12.89 69.55
C LEU A 16 -24.90 12.30 69.55
N THR A 17 -24.70 11.10 70.09
CA THR A 17 -23.38 10.44 70.15
C THR A 17 -23.11 9.44 69.02
N LEU A 18 -24.08 9.20 68.14
CA LEU A 18 -23.95 8.37 66.93
C LEU A 18 -23.55 9.20 65.69
N GLY A 19 -22.85 10.33 65.90
CA GLY A 19 -22.24 11.10 64.82
C GLY A 19 -21.24 10.21 64.07
N CYS A 20 -21.50 10.01 62.78
CA CYS A 20 -20.70 9.20 61.87
C CYS A 20 -19.22 9.64 61.89
N SER A 21 -18.34 8.80 62.42
CA SER A 21 -16.91 8.84 62.10
C SER A 21 -16.76 8.50 60.62
N ARG A 22 -16.50 9.49 59.77
CA ARG A 22 -16.03 9.25 58.40
C ARG A 22 -14.65 8.63 58.51
N SER A 23 -14.59 7.30 58.38
CA SER A 23 -13.37 6.59 58.01
C SER A 23 -12.88 7.18 56.69
N SER A 24 -11.84 8.00 56.72
CA SER A 24 -11.04 8.25 55.51
C SER A 24 -10.16 7.02 55.37
N GLU A 25 -10.66 6.02 54.64
CA GLU A 25 -9.75 5.02 54.09
C GLU A 25 -8.81 5.80 53.16
N ASP A 26 -7.55 5.89 53.58
CA ASP A 26 -6.46 6.41 52.77
C ASP A 26 -6.19 5.34 51.71
N TYR A 27 -6.95 5.41 50.61
CA TYR A 27 -6.75 4.49 49.49
C TYR A 27 -5.35 4.73 48.93
N ALA A 28 -4.62 3.63 48.70
CA ALA A 28 -3.28 3.71 48.13
C ALA A 28 -3.33 4.48 46.79
N ASP A 29 -2.39 5.42 46.61
CA ASP A 29 -2.30 6.22 45.39
C ASP A 29 -2.25 5.30 44.16
N GLU A 30 -3.19 5.50 43.25
CA GLU A 30 -3.29 4.73 42.02
C GLU A 30 -2.13 5.09 41.08
N ASP A 31 -1.31 4.08 40.75
CA ASP A 31 -0.22 4.21 39.78
C ASP A 31 -0.79 4.20 38.35
N TYR A 32 -1.15 5.39 37.87
CA TYR A 32 -1.72 5.59 36.54
C TYR A 32 -0.79 5.12 35.41
N GLU A 33 0.54 5.14 35.59
CA GLU A 33 1.47 4.64 34.56
C GLU A 33 1.41 3.12 34.43
N LYS A 34 1.16 2.41 35.53
CA LYS A 34 0.91 0.97 35.52
C LYS A 34 -0.49 0.62 35.02
N LEU A 35 -1.48 1.44 35.35
CA LEU A 35 -2.87 1.23 34.91
C LEU A 35 -3.04 1.51 33.41
N PHE A 36 -2.27 2.45 32.86
CA PHE A 36 -2.32 2.86 31.46
C PHE A 36 -0.91 2.97 30.88
N PRO A 37 -0.20 1.83 30.69
CA PRO A 37 1.14 1.86 30.12
C PRO A 37 1.07 2.42 28.70
N PHE A 38 1.79 3.51 28.43
CA PHE A 38 1.86 4.11 27.10
C PHE A 38 2.68 3.21 26.17
N PRO A 39 2.07 2.57 25.15
CA PRO A 39 2.79 1.63 24.28
C PRO A 39 3.68 2.33 23.23
N GLY A 40 3.75 3.67 23.24
CA GLY A 40 4.37 4.48 22.20
C GLY A 40 3.35 5.08 21.23
N ILE A 41 3.83 5.90 20.31
CA ILE A 41 2.99 6.48 19.25
C ILE A 41 2.64 5.36 18.26
N GLU A 42 1.37 4.98 18.21
CA GLU A 42 0.86 4.03 17.24
C GLU A 42 1.10 4.58 15.82
N LYS A 43 1.71 3.78 14.94
CA LYS A 43 1.92 4.21 13.55
C LYS A 43 0.55 4.49 12.91
N PRO A 44 0.39 5.61 12.18
CA PRO A 44 -0.87 5.91 11.53
C PRO A 44 -1.29 4.73 10.66
N LYS A 45 -2.55 4.29 10.83
CA LYS A 45 -3.13 3.21 10.02
C LYS A 45 -3.13 3.67 8.57
N VAL A 46 -2.44 2.93 7.70
CA VAL A 46 -2.40 3.22 6.26
C VAL A 46 -3.80 3.00 5.70
N SER A 47 -4.54 4.09 5.46
CA SER A 47 -5.83 4.04 4.78
C SER A 47 -5.57 3.92 3.28
N TYR A 48 -5.64 2.70 2.76
CA TYR A 48 -5.61 2.47 1.31
C TYR A 48 -6.96 2.81 0.64
N GLU A 49 -8.04 2.95 1.42
CA GLU A 49 -9.39 3.27 0.95
C GLU A 49 -9.47 4.67 0.33
N ASP A 50 -8.63 5.60 0.80
CA ASP A 50 -8.59 6.98 0.29
C ASP A 50 -7.74 7.11 -1.00
N GLN A 51 -7.05 6.05 -1.40
CA GLN A 51 -6.16 6.06 -2.57
C GLN A 51 -6.88 5.53 -3.80
N ILE A 52 -7.38 6.45 -4.61
CA ILE A 52 -8.15 6.14 -5.81
C ILE A 52 -7.19 5.76 -6.95
N VAL A 53 -7.35 4.55 -7.47
CA VAL A 53 -6.67 4.10 -8.70
C VAL A 53 -7.43 4.65 -9.90
N GLN A 54 -6.74 5.43 -10.73
CA GLN A 54 -7.25 5.88 -12.02
C GLN A 54 -6.89 4.82 -13.07
N LEU A 55 -7.91 4.20 -13.68
CA LEU A 55 -7.73 3.20 -14.71
C LEU A 55 -7.51 3.87 -16.07
N GLY A 56 -6.61 3.30 -16.86
CA GLY A 56 -6.36 3.68 -18.25
C GLY A 56 -6.68 2.54 -19.21
N ASP A 57 -6.44 2.78 -20.49
CA ASP A 57 -6.56 1.77 -21.55
C ASP A 57 -5.22 1.05 -21.77
N PRO A 58 -5.11 -0.27 -21.48
CA PRO A 58 -3.89 -1.04 -21.71
C PRO A 58 -3.49 -1.17 -23.18
N ASP A 59 -4.41 -0.94 -24.11
CA ASP A 59 -4.21 -1.04 -25.55
C ASP A 59 -3.90 0.30 -26.22
N ALA A 60 -3.88 1.39 -25.45
CA ALA A 60 -3.54 2.71 -25.96
C ALA A 60 -2.10 2.72 -26.52
N PRO A 61 -1.90 3.31 -27.73
CA PRO A 61 -0.57 3.40 -28.30
C PRO A 61 0.28 4.42 -27.54
N VAL A 62 1.60 4.22 -27.56
CA VAL A 62 2.59 5.10 -26.91
C VAL A 62 2.51 6.54 -27.44
N SER A 63 2.08 6.74 -28.68
CA SER A 63 1.87 8.06 -29.30
C SER A 63 0.82 8.92 -28.58
N ASP A 64 -0.11 8.28 -27.88
CA ASP A 64 -1.23 8.95 -27.22
C ASP A 64 -0.88 9.33 -25.77
N TYR A 65 0.36 9.08 -25.37
CA TYR A 65 0.85 9.37 -24.03
C TYR A 65 0.75 10.87 -23.71
N VAL A 66 0.05 11.17 -22.62
CA VAL A 66 0.02 12.48 -21.98
C VAL A 66 0.35 12.29 -20.50
N TYR A 67 1.27 13.10 -19.96
CA TYR A 67 1.66 13.02 -18.56
C TYR A 67 0.47 13.36 -17.63
N PRO A 68 -0.02 12.40 -16.80
CA PRO A 68 -1.24 12.59 -16.02
C PRO A 68 -0.99 13.14 -14.60
N GLY A 69 0.22 13.62 -14.31
CA GLY A 69 0.57 14.16 -13.00
C GLY A 69 -0.09 15.51 -12.72
N VAL A 70 -0.10 15.89 -11.45
CA VAL A 70 -0.63 17.17 -10.98
C VAL A 70 0.44 17.93 -10.21
N ASP A 71 0.36 19.26 -10.23
CA ASP A 71 1.28 20.09 -9.45
C ASP A 71 0.72 20.28 -8.04
N ILE A 72 1.46 19.79 -7.04
CA ILE A 72 1.16 19.99 -5.61
C ILE A 72 2.23 20.94 -5.05
N THR A 73 1.78 22.07 -4.47
CA THR A 73 2.68 23.11 -3.94
C THR A 73 2.75 23.14 -2.42
N GLU A 74 1.82 22.48 -1.74
CA GLU A 74 1.70 22.48 -0.27
C GLU A 74 1.96 21.08 0.29
N ASN A 75 2.66 21.00 1.42
CA ASN A 75 2.96 19.73 2.12
C ASN A 75 3.60 18.66 1.22
N VAL A 76 4.42 19.07 0.25
CA VAL A 76 5.07 18.18 -0.70
C VAL A 76 5.96 17.18 0.02
N ARG A 77 5.74 15.91 -0.26
CA ARG A 77 6.54 14.79 0.22
C ARG A 77 7.40 14.24 -0.91
N GLU A 78 8.52 13.63 -0.53
CA GLU A 78 9.36 12.85 -1.44
C GLU A 78 9.11 11.36 -1.19
N TYR A 79 9.06 10.59 -2.27
CA TYR A 79 8.73 9.19 -2.30
C TYR A 79 9.83 8.41 -3.01
N LYS A 80 10.19 7.27 -2.44
CA LYS A 80 10.95 6.23 -3.12
C LYS A 80 9.98 5.33 -3.88
N VAL A 81 9.95 5.48 -5.19
CA VAL A 81 9.16 4.63 -6.09
C VAL A 81 10.00 3.43 -6.49
N THR A 82 9.42 2.23 -6.40
CA THR A 82 10.07 0.96 -6.73
C THR A 82 9.17 0.17 -7.66
N LEU A 83 9.64 -0.10 -8.88
CA LEU A 83 9.04 -1.03 -9.83
C LEU A 83 9.83 -2.34 -9.82
N THR A 84 9.16 -3.46 -9.55
CA THR A 84 9.68 -4.80 -9.77
C THR A 84 8.95 -5.44 -10.94
N CYS A 85 9.69 -6.11 -11.81
CA CYS A 85 9.14 -6.73 -13.01
C CYS A 85 9.90 -8.01 -13.37
N SER A 86 9.18 -9.00 -13.87
CA SER A 86 9.74 -10.26 -14.35
C SER A 86 8.82 -10.91 -15.37
N PHE A 87 9.39 -11.75 -16.21
CA PHE A 87 8.64 -12.71 -17.01
C PHE A 87 9.28 -14.08 -16.90
N ASN A 88 8.46 -15.11 -17.13
CA ASN A 88 8.93 -16.48 -17.28
C ASN A 88 8.31 -17.07 -18.53
N GLU A 89 9.07 -17.84 -19.28
CA GLU A 89 8.59 -18.74 -20.33
C GLU A 89 9.27 -20.09 -20.11
N VAL A 90 8.44 -21.12 -19.88
CA VAL A 90 8.89 -22.49 -19.69
C VAL A 90 8.39 -23.42 -20.79
N ASP A 91 9.17 -24.44 -21.09
CA ASP A 91 8.79 -25.51 -22.01
C ASP A 91 7.75 -26.46 -21.40
N ILE A 92 7.35 -27.49 -22.16
CA ILE A 92 6.39 -28.51 -21.72
C ILE A 92 6.86 -29.33 -20.51
N LEU A 93 8.16 -29.34 -20.22
CA LEU A 93 8.77 -30.02 -19.08
C LEU A 93 8.95 -29.07 -17.88
N GLY A 94 8.58 -27.80 -18.01
CA GLY A 94 8.72 -26.77 -16.99
C GLY A 94 10.13 -26.19 -16.89
N GLN A 95 10.99 -26.40 -17.88
CA GLN A 95 12.33 -25.81 -17.93
C GLN A 95 12.28 -24.44 -18.61
N LEU A 96 13.11 -23.49 -18.16
CA LEU A 96 13.18 -22.17 -18.79
C LEU A 96 13.60 -22.31 -20.26
N VAL A 97 12.83 -21.68 -21.14
CA VAL A 97 13.14 -21.57 -22.56
C VAL A 97 14.41 -20.72 -22.74
N GLY A 98 15.32 -21.19 -23.60
CA GLY A 98 16.58 -20.49 -23.92
C GLY A 98 16.32 -19.16 -24.63
N GLU A 99 17.24 -18.20 -24.50
CA GLU A 99 17.03 -16.82 -24.96
C GLU A 99 16.67 -16.69 -26.46
N ASP A 100 17.22 -17.55 -27.31
CA ASP A 100 16.98 -17.55 -28.76
C ASP A 100 15.60 -18.11 -29.15
N ASP A 101 14.94 -18.85 -28.25
CA ASP A 101 13.67 -19.54 -28.49
C ASP A 101 12.47 -18.84 -27.82
N ILE A 102 12.70 -17.72 -27.12
CA ILE A 102 11.64 -16.98 -26.42
C ILE A 102 10.66 -16.39 -27.43
N SER A 103 9.38 -16.70 -27.22
CA SER A 103 8.29 -16.19 -28.06
C SER A 103 7.42 -15.13 -27.37
N SER A 104 7.50 -15.01 -26.05
CA SER A 104 6.78 -14.02 -25.25
C SER A 104 7.13 -12.58 -25.61
N ARG A 105 6.10 -11.74 -25.77
CA ARG A 105 6.20 -10.31 -26.07
C ARG A 105 5.38 -9.52 -25.05
N TYR A 106 5.86 -9.51 -23.83
CA TYR A 106 5.31 -8.71 -22.73
C TYR A 106 5.93 -7.33 -22.71
N THR A 107 5.10 -6.35 -22.37
CA THR A 107 5.46 -4.94 -22.26
C THR A 107 4.95 -4.41 -20.93
N ILE A 108 5.81 -3.69 -20.23
CA ILE A 108 5.51 -3.04 -18.96
C ILE A 108 5.89 -1.57 -19.13
N HIS A 109 4.90 -0.69 -19.02
CA HIS A 109 5.10 0.75 -19.11
C HIS A 109 5.07 1.36 -17.71
N TYR A 110 6.02 2.25 -17.48
CA TYR A 110 6.09 3.09 -16.28
C TYR A 110 6.47 4.51 -16.68
N ILE A 111 6.07 5.49 -15.87
CA ILE A 111 6.52 6.87 -16.06
C ILE A 111 7.86 7.00 -15.34
N ALA A 112 8.82 7.70 -15.94
CA ALA A 112 10.12 7.99 -15.36
C ALA A 112 10.18 9.42 -14.76
N PRO A 113 11.22 9.75 -13.96
CA PRO A 113 11.36 11.08 -13.34
C PRO A 113 11.37 12.26 -14.33
N ASP A 114 11.77 12.02 -15.58
CA ASP A 114 11.76 13.00 -16.67
C ASP A 114 10.38 13.19 -17.31
N LYS A 115 9.33 12.63 -16.69
CA LYS A 115 7.93 12.67 -17.16
C LYS A 115 7.72 11.97 -18.50
N GLN A 116 8.65 11.11 -18.92
CA GLN A 116 8.50 10.30 -20.13
C GLN A 116 7.96 8.91 -19.80
N LEU A 117 7.17 8.34 -20.71
CA LEU A 117 6.78 6.94 -20.65
C LEU A 117 7.96 6.06 -21.05
N ARG A 118 8.34 5.11 -20.20
CA ARG A 118 9.40 4.13 -20.45
C ARG A 118 8.79 2.75 -20.61
N ILE A 119 9.41 1.97 -21.48
CA ILE A 119 8.94 0.64 -21.88
C ILE A 119 9.98 -0.39 -21.45
N VAL A 120 9.55 -1.35 -20.65
CA VAL A 120 10.30 -2.55 -20.29
C VAL A 120 9.69 -3.70 -21.09
N SER A 121 10.50 -4.40 -21.88
CA SER A 121 10.02 -5.44 -22.82
C SER A 121 10.65 -6.79 -22.52
N SER A 122 9.92 -7.89 -22.74
CA SER A 122 10.50 -9.24 -22.79
C SER A 122 11.09 -9.58 -24.15
N ASN A 123 10.82 -8.78 -25.18
CA ASN A 123 11.27 -9.02 -26.54
C ASN A 123 12.51 -8.16 -26.87
N ASN A 124 13.66 -8.79 -27.04
CA ASN A 124 14.93 -8.11 -27.37
C ASN A 124 14.92 -7.41 -28.74
N GLY A 125 13.98 -7.74 -29.62
CA GLY A 125 13.81 -7.08 -30.92
C GLY A 125 12.94 -5.83 -30.89
N ASP A 126 12.45 -5.40 -29.72
CA ASP A 126 11.62 -4.22 -29.57
C ASP A 126 12.46 -2.93 -29.55
N GLU A 127 12.48 -2.21 -30.67
CA GLU A 127 13.23 -0.95 -30.82
C GLU A 127 12.69 0.20 -29.95
N THR A 128 11.46 0.08 -29.44
CA THR A 128 10.84 1.09 -28.57
C THR A 128 11.14 0.86 -27.09
N ALA A 129 11.66 -0.33 -26.76
CA ALA A 129 12.02 -0.69 -25.40
C ALA A 129 13.21 0.13 -24.91
N HIS A 130 13.10 0.56 -23.67
CA HIS A 130 14.17 1.24 -22.94
C HIS A 130 15.00 0.26 -22.13
N LEU A 131 14.42 -0.91 -21.86
CA LEU A 131 14.98 -1.92 -21.01
C LEU A 131 14.42 -3.28 -21.41
N PHE A 132 15.27 -4.31 -21.36
CA PHE A 132 14.90 -5.68 -21.68
C PHE A 132 14.97 -6.58 -20.44
N LEU A 133 13.92 -7.37 -20.24
CA LEU A 133 13.89 -8.38 -19.19
C LEU A 133 14.68 -9.63 -19.62
N THR A 134 15.18 -10.37 -18.64
CA THR A 134 15.77 -11.70 -18.85
C THR A 134 14.80 -12.77 -18.33
N ASN A 135 14.57 -13.83 -19.13
CA ASN A 135 13.66 -14.92 -18.77
C ASN A 135 14.07 -15.53 -17.41
N GLY A 136 13.12 -15.68 -16.50
CA GLY A 136 13.38 -16.26 -15.17
C GLY A 136 14.00 -15.30 -14.15
N LYS A 137 14.28 -14.05 -14.52
CA LYS A 137 14.95 -13.08 -13.62
C LYS A 137 14.05 -11.90 -13.30
N GLU A 138 14.06 -11.53 -12.03
CA GLU A 138 13.42 -10.30 -11.56
C GLU A 138 14.34 -9.10 -11.77
N GLN A 139 13.73 -7.99 -12.16
CA GLN A 139 14.37 -6.72 -12.33
C GLN A 139 13.68 -5.65 -11.51
N THR A 140 14.51 -4.83 -10.85
CA THR A 140 14.08 -3.76 -9.97
C THR A 140 14.57 -2.41 -10.47
N ILE A 141 13.66 -1.46 -10.59
CA ILE A 141 13.92 -0.07 -10.93
C ILE A 141 13.48 0.79 -9.74
N THR A 142 14.32 1.73 -9.32
CA THR A 142 14.04 2.59 -8.17
C THR A 142 14.41 4.02 -8.48
N PHE A 143 13.54 4.95 -8.14
CA PHE A 143 13.76 6.38 -8.33
C PHE A 143 12.99 7.21 -7.30
N ALA A 144 13.39 8.47 -7.14
CA ALA A 144 12.69 9.44 -6.30
C ALA A 144 11.62 10.18 -7.11
N ALA A 145 10.47 10.41 -6.48
CA ALA A 145 9.36 11.21 -7.02
C ALA A 145 8.74 12.09 -5.93
N LYS A 146 8.00 13.12 -6.30
CA LYS A 146 7.34 14.04 -5.36
C LYS A 146 5.82 13.85 -5.36
N SER A 147 5.15 14.39 -4.35
CA SER A 147 3.69 14.58 -4.36
C SER A 147 3.21 15.14 -5.70
N GLY A 148 2.09 14.63 -6.20
CA GLY A 148 1.53 14.96 -7.51
C GLY A 148 2.04 14.09 -8.66
N TYR A 149 3.10 13.31 -8.43
CA TYR A 149 3.60 12.35 -9.40
C TYR A 149 2.61 11.19 -9.64
N PRO A 150 2.36 10.79 -10.89
CA PRO A 150 1.53 9.63 -11.19
C PRO A 150 2.34 8.34 -11.07
N MET A 151 2.15 7.58 -9.99
CA MET A 151 2.67 6.23 -9.86
C MET A 151 1.90 5.30 -10.81
N TYR A 152 2.43 5.18 -12.03
CA TYR A 152 1.79 4.54 -13.17
C TYR A 152 2.36 3.15 -13.44
N LEU A 153 1.47 2.20 -13.72
CA LEU A 153 1.80 0.87 -14.21
C LEU A 153 0.84 0.47 -15.31
N CYS A 154 1.38 0.07 -16.46
CA CYS A 154 0.64 -0.61 -17.50
C CYS A 154 1.36 -1.89 -17.91
N VAL A 155 0.64 -2.99 -18.02
CA VAL A 155 1.17 -4.31 -18.39
C VAL A 155 0.27 -4.88 -19.48
N ASN A 156 0.87 -5.20 -20.61
CA ASN A 156 0.20 -5.78 -21.76
C ASN A 156 1.15 -6.73 -22.49
N GLY A 157 0.61 -7.52 -23.41
CA GLY A 157 1.43 -8.34 -24.30
C GLY A 157 0.82 -9.70 -24.58
N VAL A 158 1.59 -10.50 -25.30
CA VAL A 158 1.22 -11.84 -25.73
C VAL A 158 2.28 -12.85 -25.29
N GLY A 159 1.88 -14.09 -25.05
CA GLY A 159 2.82 -15.15 -24.71
C GLY A 159 2.23 -16.53 -24.94
N PRO A 160 3.08 -17.56 -25.12
CA PRO A 160 2.65 -18.93 -25.29
C PRO A 160 2.15 -19.54 -23.99
N ARG A 161 1.52 -20.71 -24.07
CA ARG A 161 1.29 -21.59 -22.91
C ARG A 161 2.57 -21.76 -22.09
N GLY A 162 2.47 -21.65 -20.77
CA GLY A 162 3.61 -21.78 -19.87
C GLY A 162 4.41 -20.48 -19.70
N SER A 163 3.98 -19.38 -20.33
CA SER A 163 4.56 -18.07 -20.06
C SER A 163 3.79 -17.29 -19.00
N SER A 164 4.44 -16.30 -18.40
CA SER A 164 3.85 -15.44 -17.38
C SER A 164 4.57 -14.10 -17.31
N VAL A 165 3.86 -13.08 -16.86
CA VAL A 165 4.42 -11.76 -16.57
C VAL A 165 3.95 -11.29 -15.20
N LYS A 166 4.88 -10.70 -14.45
CA LYS A 166 4.62 -10.11 -13.15
C LYS A 166 5.23 -8.72 -13.10
N ALA A 167 4.45 -7.74 -12.65
CA ALA A 167 4.94 -6.40 -12.41
C ALA A 167 4.30 -5.82 -11.15
N THR A 168 5.04 -5.05 -10.37
CA THR A 168 4.52 -4.35 -9.21
C THR A 168 5.23 -3.02 -9.05
N ILE A 169 4.48 -1.92 -8.98
CA ILE A 169 5.00 -0.61 -8.61
C ILE A 169 4.46 -0.19 -7.25
N SER A 170 5.34 0.30 -6.39
CA SER A 170 5.00 0.80 -5.07
C SER A 170 5.76 2.08 -4.76
N ALA A 171 5.23 2.89 -3.84
CA ALA A 171 5.86 4.11 -3.38
C ALA A 171 5.75 4.21 -1.86
N ILE A 172 6.87 4.56 -1.24
CA ILE A 172 6.96 4.80 0.20
C ILE A 172 7.59 6.18 0.38
N SER A 173 6.98 7.04 1.19
CA SER A 173 7.55 8.35 1.50
C SER A 173 8.89 8.19 2.22
N GLU A 174 9.82 9.14 2.03
CA GLU A 174 11.14 9.06 2.69
C GLU A 174 11.05 9.05 4.23
N ASP A 175 10.02 9.68 4.79
CA ASP A 175 9.71 9.66 6.22
C ASP A 175 9.14 8.30 6.70
N GLY A 176 8.79 7.40 5.79
CA GLY A 176 8.25 6.07 6.05
C GLY A 176 6.83 6.03 6.60
N PHE A 177 6.15 7.17 6.70
CA PHE A 177 4.80 7.27 7.29
C PHE A 177 3.68 7.12 6.26
N THR A 178 3.95 7.44 4.99
CA THR A 178 2.97 7.36 3.92
C THR A 178 3.34 6.24 2.97
N ILE A 179 2.53 5.18 2.97
CA ILE A 179 2.66 4.03 2.06
C ILE A 179 1.55 4.10 1.04
N VAL A 180 1.92 4.11 -0.24
CA VAL A 180 0.97 4.10 -1.35
C VAL A 180 0.63 2.66 -1.73
N LYS A 181 -0.65 2.40 -2.00
CA LYS A 181 -1.18 1.11 -2.43
C LYS A 181 -0.41 0.63 -3.67
N PRO A 182 0.26 -0.53 -3.61
CA PRO A 182 0.96 -1.04 -4.78
C PRO A 182 -0.02 -1.35 -5.91
N LEU A 183 0.37 -1.02 -7.14
CA LEU A 183 -0.29 -1.55 -8.34
C LEU A 183 0.47 -2.80 -8.75
N SER A 184 -0.24 -3.91 -8.94
CA SER A 184 0.36 -5.22 -9.18
C SER A 184 -0.42 -6.00 -10.23
N VAL A 185 0.32 -6.68 -11.09
CA VAL A 185 -0.19 -7.55 -12.15
C VAL A 185 0.59 -8.86 -12.06
N ASN A 186 -0.12 -9.98 -12.14
CA ASN A 186 0.46 -11.30 -12.21
C ASN A 186 -0.38 -12.19 -13.12
N GLU A 187 0.04 -12.31 -14.38
CA GLU A 187 -0.70 -13.01 -15.42
C GLU A 187 0.06 -14.27 -15.85
N HIS A 188 -0.70 -15.35 -16.05
CA HIS A 188 -0.19 -16.65 -16.48
C HIS A 188 -0.93 -17.13 -17.73
N GLN A 189 -0.17 -17.56 -18.73
CA GLN A 189 -0.69 -18.10 -19.98
C GLN A 189 -0.85 -19.61 -19.91
N ASN A 190 -2.08 -20.06 -20.16
CA ASN A 190 -2.45 -21.46 -20.15
C ASN A 190 -3.04 -21.93 -21.49
N GLU A 191 -3.28 -21.00 -22.42
CA GLU A 191 -3.91 -21.27 -23.73
C GLU A 191 -2.84 -21.61 -24.77
N GLU A 192 -3.20 -22.46 -25.74
CA GLU A 192 -2.31 -22.87 -26.81
C GLU A 192 -2.26 -21.82 -27.91
N GLY A 193 -1.05 -21.45 -28.33
CA GLY A 193 -0.84 -20.37 -29.29
C GLY A 193 -0.18 -19.17 -28.61
N LEU A 194 0.03 -18.11 -29.38
CA LEU A 194 0.59 -16.85 -28.89
C LEU A 194 -0.57 -15.90 -28.57
N ASP A 195 -1.11 -16.01 -27.36
CA ASP A 195 -2.32 -15.30 -26.95
C ASP A 195 -2.04 -14.09 -26.06
N LYS A 196 -2.96 -13.13 -26.08
CA LYS A 196 -2.92 -11.94 -25.22
C LYS A 196 -3.14 -12.33 -23.76
N ILE A 197 -2.53 -11.59 -22.83
CA ILE A 197 -2.84 -11.75 -21.40
C ILE A 197 -4.33 -11.53 -21.12
N LYS A 198 -4.87 -12.28 -20.15
CA LYS A 198 -6.31 -12.33 -19.88
C LYS A 198 -6.81 -11.04 -19.25
N ALA A 199 -6.03 -10.48 -18.33
CA ALA A 199 -6.33 -9.21 -17.69
C ALA A 199 -5.17 -8.23 -17.91
N PRO A 200 -5.05 -7.61 -19.10
CA PRO A 200 -4.14 -6.50 -19.26
C PRO A 200 -4.58 -5.36 -18.34
N PHE A 201 -3.61 -4.66 -17.77
CA PHE A 201 -3.86 -3.65 -16.74
C PHE A 201 -3.17 -2.36 -17.12
N CYS A 202 -3.85 -1.24 -16.92
CA CYS A 202 -3.28 0.09 -17.03
C CYS A 202 -3.91 0.97 -15.96
N GLY A 203 -3.09 1.63 -15.16
CA GLY A 203 -3.58 2.60 -14.21
C GLY A 203 -2.49 3.29 -13.42
N TYR A 204 -2.90 4.30 -12.66
CA TYR A 204 -2.01 5.06 -11.81
C TYR A 204 -2.68 5.55 -10.54
N ILE A 205 -1.87 5.87 -9.54
CA ILE A 205 -2.26 6.61 -8.35
C ILE A 205 -1.43 7.89 -8.32
N ILE A 206 -2.07 9.04 -8.09
CA ILE A 206 -1.36 10.29 -7.81
C ILE A 206 -0.77 10.20 -6.40
N LEU A 207 0.54 10.35 -6.29
CA LEU A 207 1.21 10.40 -4.99
C LEU A 207 0.69 11.62 -4.19
N PRO A 208 0.24 11.42 -2.94
CA PRO A 208 -0.40 12.46 -2.16
C PRO A 208 0.57 13.52 -1.65
#